data_AF-A0A3M7LCN5-F1
#
_entry.id   AF-A0A3M7LCN5-F1
#
_cell.length_a   1.000
_cell.length_b   1.000
_cell.length_c   1.000
_cell.angle_alpha   90.00
_cell.angle_beta   90.00
_cell.angle_gamma   90.00
#
_symmetry.space_group_name_H-M   'P 1'
#
loop_
_entity.id
_entity.type
_entity.pdbx_description
1 polymer ?
#
loop_
_entity_poly.entity_id
_entity_poly.type
_entity_poly.pdbx_seq_one_letter_code
_entity_poly.pdbx_strand_id
1 'polypeptide(L)'
;MRKALVSTFTIFATLIFGQKVSDYQYISIPENFPTFKADYGLREMLSKSLKSKKYIVLPSDKLEWPEEAKNNSCNVVHANILNDSNFLRNKLLLQFKDCNDKIMLESKGNSSIKDFNEGFKDALQQTLASVSFSNPIAMTHLAETAEKKTSDNILEKPANIETSSFNNKVEGVQKFSNGKIDLQKIQIDNHQFILVDANGSSPFATFKSTTKNDVFRVKLRNGDVTLGYYENGNIIIEIPGSNDQYNKEIFLKK
;
A
#
# COMPACT_ATOMS: atom_id res chain seq x y z
N MET A 1 5.25 31.38 -58.96
CA MET A 1 4.60 31.13 -57.65
C MET A 1 5.23 29.90 -57.01
N ARG A 2 6.08 30.05 -56.00
CA ARG A 2 6.60 28.92 -55.21
C ARG A 2 6.39 29.29 -53.73
N LYS A 3 5.41 28.65 -53.09
CA LYS A 3 5.13 28.82 -51.66
C LYS A 3 6.05 27.86 -50.91
N ALA A 4 7.05 28.39 -50.21
CA ALA A 4 7.86 27.59 -49.30
C ALA A 4 7.07 27.40 -48.00
N LEU A 5 6.67 26.17 -47.72
CA LEU A 5 5.98 25.76 -46.51
C LEU A 5 7.07 25.43 -45.47
N VAL A 6 7.42 26.40 -44.64
CA VAL A 6 8.35 26.19 -43.51
C VAL A 6 7.54 25.55 -42.38
N SER A 7 7.67 24.23 -42.26
CA SER A 7 7.08 23.45 -41.17
C SER A 7 8.07 23.43 -39.99
N THR A 8 7.88 24.35 -39.04
CA THR A 8 8.68 24.40 -37.82
C THR A 8 8.27 23.26 -36.89
N PHE A 9 9.11 22.22 -36.79
CA PHE A 9 8.91 21.08 -35.90
C PHE A 9 9.44 21.43 -34.50
N THR A 10 8.57 21.98 -33.65
CA THR A 10 8.91 22.28 -32.25
C THR A 10 8.90 21.00 -31.42
N ILE A 11 10.08 20.46 -31.14
CA ILE A 11 10.27 19.29 -30.26
C ILE A 11 10.04 19.77 -28.82
N PHE A 12 8.88 19.44 -28.26
CA PHE A 12 8.62 19.57 -26.83
C PHE A 12 9.29 18.39 -26.12
N ALA A 13 10.49 18.61 -25.58
CA ALA A 13 11.12 17.64 -24.67
C ALA A 13 10.49 17.79 -23.28
N THR A 14 9.43 17.03 -23.01
CA THR A 14 8.94 16.87 -21.63
C THR A 14 9.96 16.03 -20.88
N LEU A 15 10.74 16.66 -19.99
CA LEU A 15 11.58 15.94 -19.04
C LEU A 15 10.66 15.23 -18.04
N ILE A 16 10.46 13.93 -18.26
CA ILE A 16 9.78 13.07 -17.28
C ILE A 16 10.78 12.87 -16.15
N PHE A 17 10.62 13.61 -15.06
CA PHE A 17 11.30 13.31 -13.80
C PHE A 17 10.75 11.98 -13.27
N GLY A 18 11.44 10.88 -13.59
CA GLY A 18 11.14 9.57 -13.03
C GLY A 18 11.46 9.54 -11.54
N GLN A 19 10.51 9.07 -10.72
CA GLN A 19 10.73 8.87 -9.29
C GLN A 19 11.83 7.82 -9.09
N LYS A 20 12.82 8.09 -8.24
CA LYS A 20 13.90 7.16 -7.93
C LYS A 20 13.64 6.48 -6.60
N VAL A 21 14.05 5.21 -6.48
CA VAL A 21 13.93 4.46 -5.22
C VAL A 21 14.69 5.15 -4.07
N SER A 22 15.81 5.83 -4.38
CA SER A 22 16.60 6.58 -3.39
C SER A 22 15.83 7.70 -2.71
N ASP A 23 14.77 8.22 -3.34
CA ASP A 23 14.02 9.38 -2.84
C ASP A 23 13.06 8.98 -1.71
N TYR A 24 12.97 7.67 -1.42
CA TYR A 24 12.07 7.10 -0.43
C TYR A 24 12.81 6.66 0.83
N GLN A 25 12.15 6.86 1.97
CA GLN A 25 12.64 6.44 3.28
C GLN A 25 12.19 5.01 3.63
N TYR A 26 10.96 4.65 3.26
CA TYR A 26 10.32 3.41 3.67
C TYR A 26 10.26 2.40 2.53
N ILE A 27 10.60 1.15 2.82
CA ILE A 27 10.46 0.02 1.90
C ILE A 27 9.69 -1.10 2.59
N SER A 28 8.63 -1.59 1.98
CA SER A 28 7.92 -2.79 2.41
C SER A 28 8.41 -4.01 1.62
N ILE A 29 8.67 -5.11 2.32
CA ILE A 29 9.04 -6.40 1.73
C ILE A 29 7.93 -7.39 2.07
N PRO A 30 7.43 -8.19 1.11
CA PRO A 30 6.41 -9.20 1.39
C PRO A 30 6.94 -10.33 2.28
N GLU A 31 6.04 -11.00 3.00
CA GLU A 31 6.37 -12.17 3.83
C GLU A 31 6.94 -13.33 3.00
N ASN A 32 6.48 -13.49 1.76
CA ASN A 32 6.87 -14.56 0.87
C ASN A 32 6.96 -14.08 -0.58
N PHE A 33 7.84 -14.72 -1.35
CA PHE A 33 8.00 -14.47 -2.78
C PHE A 33 7.30 -15.60 -3.57
N PRO A 34 6.14 -15.35 -4.21
CA PRO A 34 5.31 -16.41 -4.79
C PRO A 34 5.99 -17.24 -5.90
N THR A 35 7.03 -16.68 -6.53
CA THR A 35 7.78 -17.32 -7.61
C THR A 35 8.86 -18.30 -7.11
N PHE A 36 9.10 -18.34 -5.79
CA PHE A 36 10.05 -19.25 -5.17
C PHE A 36 9.31 -20.37 -4.42
N LYS A 37 9.93 -21.55 -4.39
CA LYS A 37 9.40 -22.71 -3.65
C LYS A 37 9.65 -22.61 -2.14
N ALA A 38 10.62 -21.80 -1.74
CA ALA A 38 11.00 -21.52 -0.36
C ALA A 38 11.58 -20.10 -0.28
N ASP A 39 11.78 -19.55 0.92
CA ASP A 39 12.36 -18.20 1.09
C ASP A 39 13.85 -18.14 0.74
N TYR A 40 14.59 -19.25 0.88
CA TYR A 40 16.04 -19.34 0.67
C TYR A 40 16.86 -18.28 1.45
N GLY A 41 16.28 -17.67 2.50
CA GLY A 41 16.88 -16.58 3.27
C GLY A 41 16.94 -15.25 2.52
N LEU A 42 16.18 -15.09 1.43
CA LEU A 42 16.22 -13.90 0.59
C LEU A 42 15.59 -12.69 1.26
N ARG A 43 14.49 -12.89 2.00
CA ARG A 43 13.82 -11.79 2.72
C ARG A 43 14.72 -11.18 3.79
N GLU A 44 15.40 -12.03 4.57
CA GLU A 44 16.33 -11.58 5.61
C GLU A 44 17.52 -10.82 4.99
N MET A 45 18.13 -11.37 3.94
CA MET A 45 19.25 -10.76 3.25
C MET A 45 18.86 -9.41 2.63
N LEU A 46 17.73 -9.34 1.93
CA LEU A 46 17.21 -8.10 1.35
C LEU A 46 16.96 -7.05 2.44
N SER A 47 16.28 -7.43 3.53
CA SER A 47 16.00 -6.54 4.66
C SER A 47 17.29 -5.97 5.26
N LYS A 48 18.28 -6.82 5.52
CA LYS A 48 19.58 -6.40 6.05
C LYS A 48 20.31 -5.44 5.12
N SER A 49 20.34 -5.74 3.82
CA SER A 49 21.01 -4.90 2.82
C SER A 49 20.32 -3.57 2.57
N LEU A 50 18.98 -3.51 2.66
CA LEU A 50 18.24 -2.25 2.57
C LEU A 50 18.45 -1.39 3.82
N LYS A 51 18.44 -1.99 5.01
CA LYS A 51 18.79 -1.29 6.26
C LYS A 51 20.21 -0.73 6.21
N SER A 52 21.18 -1.47 5.69
CA SER A 52 22.56 -0.97 5.54
C SER A 52 22.67 0.19 4.53
N LYS A 53 21.69 0.31 3.63
CA LYS A 53 21.55 1.43 2.68
C LYS A 53 20.68 2.57 3.21
N LYS A 54 20.38 2.59 4.51
CA LYS A 54 19.60 3.62 5.24
C LYS A 54 18.09 3.63 4.98
N TYR A 55 17.53 2.58 4.39
CA TYR A 55 16.07 2.45 4.29
C TYR A 55 15.46 1.92 5.60
N ILE A 56 14.26 2.37 5.92
CA ILE A 56 13.43 1.79 6.98
C ILE A 56 12.60 0.68 6.36
N VAL A 57 12.94 -0.56 6.69
CA VAL A 57 12.19 -1.73 6.20
C VAL A 57 10.95 -1.92 7.06
N LEU A 58 9.80 -1.81 6.44
CA LEU A 58 8.49 -1.98 7.05
C LEU A 58 8.01 -3.44 6.93
N PRO A 59 7.28 -3.93 7.94
CA PRO A 59 6.65 -5.24 7.88
C PRO A 59 5.57 -5.30 6.79
N SER A 60 5.14 -6.51 6.44
CA SER A 60 4.07 -6.70 5.46
C SER A 60 2.72 -6.18 5.97
N ASP A 61 2.51 -6.22 7.29
CA ASP A 61 1.29 -5.69 7.91
C ASP A 61 1.35 -4.16 8.00
N LYS A 62 0.48 -3.49 7.23
CA LYS A 62 0.34 -2.02 7.24
C LYS A 62 -0.05 -1.48 8.62
N LEU A 63 -0.66 -2.29 9.50
CA LEU A 63 -1.02 -1.88 10.85
C LEU A 63 0.21 -1.64 11.74
N GLU A 64 1.34 -2.21 11.39
CA GLU A 64 2.61 -2.04 12.12
C GLU A 64 3.47 -0.92 11.54
N TRP A 65 2.99 -0.24 10.48
CA TRP A 65 3.72 0.88 9.88
C TRP A 65 3.69 2.10 10.79
N PRO A 66 4.73 2.95 10.73
CA PRO A 66 4.71 4.24 11.41
C PRO A 66 3.63 5.14 10.79
N GLU A 67 3.13 6.11 11.57
CA GLU A 67 2.01 6.95 11.16
C GLU A 67 2.28 7.71 9.87
N GLU A 68 3.53 8.14 9.62
CA GLU A 68 3.88 8.86 8.38
C GLU A 68 3.72 7.98 7.14
N ALA A 69 3.99 6.68 7.25
CA ALA A 69 3.82 5.71 6.19
C ALA A 69 2.37 5.22 6.04
N LYS A 70 1.59 5.22 7.14
CA LYS A 70 0.15 4.91 7.11
C LYS A 70 -0.67 6.02 6.47
N ASN A 71 -0.38 7.26 6.85
CA ASN A 71 -1.09 8.44 6.37
C ASN A 71 -0.85 8.69 4.88
N ASN A 72 0.30 8.26 4.36
CA ASN A 72 0.59 8.30 2.94
C ASN A 72 1.34 7.04 2.52
N SER A 73 0.59 6.06 1.99
CA SER A 73 1.13 4.81 1.47
C SER A 73 2.07 5.02 0.27
N CYS A 74 1.94 6.14 -0.44
CA CYS A 74 2.85 6.51 -1.52
C CYS A 74 4.21 7.00 -1.05
N ASN A 75 4.45 7.11 0.26
CA ASN A 75 5.79 7.27 0.82
C ASN A 75 6.53 5.92 1.00
N VAL A 76 5.88 4.81 0.66
CA VAL A 76 6.44 3.46 0.80
C VAL A 76 6.66 2.85 -0.59
N VAL A 77 7.86 2.33 -0.80
CA VAL A 77 8.19 1.52 -1.98
C VAL A 77 8.00 0.05 -1.66
N HIS A 78 7.39 -0.69 -2.57
CA HIS A 78 7.22 -2.13 -2.45
C HIS A 78 8.37 -2.85 -3.15
N ALA A 79 9.20 -3.55 -2.38
CA ALA A 79 10.26 -4.39 -2.91
C ALA A 79 9.77 -5.83 -3.11
N ASN A 80 10.10 -6.43 -4.24
CA ASN A 80 9.76 -7.82 -4.53
C ASN A 80 10.92 -8.52 -5.23
N ILE A 81 11.02 -9.84 -5.04
CA ILE A 81 11.98 -10.69 -5.75
C ILE A 81 11.20 -11.70 -6.58
N LEU A 82 11.51 -11.77 -7.87
CA LEU A 82 10.97 -12.77 -8.79
C LEU A 82 12.05 -13.77 -9.18
N ASN A 83 11.71 -15.05 -9.19
CA ASN A 83 12.56 -16.10 -9.71
C ASN A 83 12.52 -16.07 -11.25
N ASP A 84 13.66 -15.82 -11.88
CA ASP A 84 13.85 -15.80 -13.34
C ASP A 84 14.78 -16.95 -13.78
N SER A 85 14.93 -17.97 -12.94
CA SER A 85 15.87 -19.07 -13.17
C SER A 85 15.52 -19.89 -14.39
N ASN A 86 16.56 -20.44 -15.00
CA ASN A 86 16.42 -21.48 -16.01
C ASN A 86 17.13 -22.76 -15.54
N PHE A 87 17.09 -23.81 -16.34
CA PHE A 87 17.71 -25.10 -15.98
C PHE A 87 19.22 -25.01 -15.67
N LEU A 88 19.91 -23.99 -16.18
CA LEU A 88 21.36 -23.87 -16.11
C LEU A 88 21.85 -22.96 -14.99
N ARG A 89 21.06 -21.96 -14.58
CA ARG A 89 21.48 -20.92 -13.64
C ARG A 89 20.35 -20.46 -12.74
N ASN A 90 20.72 -20.20 -11.49
CA ASN A 90 19.89 -19.51 -10.53
C ASN A 90 19.87 -18.02 -10.91
N LYS A 91 18.69 -17.49 -11.23
CA LYS A 91 18.50 -16.09 -11.59
C LYS A 91 17.33 -15.52 -10.81
N LEU A 92 17.44 -14.24 -10.50
CA LEU A 92 16.34 -13.50 -9.90
C LEU A 92 16.29 -12.07 -10.41
N LEU A 93 15.12 -11.49 -10.22
CA LEU A 93 14.78 -10.12 -10.56
C LEU A 93 14.35 -9.39 -9.29
N LEU A 94 15.12 -8.39 -8.87
CA LEU A 94 14.74 -7.48 -7.80
C LEU A 94 13.96 -6.32 -8.40
N GLN A 95 12.72 -6.13 -7.95
CA GLN A 95 11.83 -5.05 -8.40
C GLN A 95 11.43 -4.16 -7.24
N PHE A 96 11.37 -2.85 -7.52
CA PHE A 96 10.81 -1.84 -6.64
C PHE A 96 9.64 -1.18 -7.35
N LYS A 97 8.49 -1.14 -6.69
CA LYS A 97 7.26 -0.52 -7.19
C LYS A 97 6.79 0.61 -6.30
N ASP A 98 6.17 1.62 -6.89
CA ASP A 98 5.46 2.65 -6.13
C ASP A 98 4.11 2.13 -5.60
N CYS A 99 3.34 3.00 -4.95
CA CYS A 99 2.00 2.70 -4.45
C CYS A 99 0.96 2.39 -5.56
N ASN A 100 1.27 2.72 -6.82
CA ASN A 100 0.42 2.49 -7.99
C ASN A 100 0.88 1.27 -8.79
N ASP A 101 1.70 0.39 -8.19
CA ASP A 101 2.29 -0.79 -8.82
C ASP A 101 3.22 -0.49 -10.02
N LYS A 102 3.64 0.76 -10.20
CA LYS A 102 4.57 1.14 -11.27
C LYS A 102 6.00 0.76 -10.89
N ILE A 103 6.67 0.03 -11.77
CA ILE A 103 8.07 -0.36 -11.58
C ILE A 103 8.96 0.88 -11.67
N MET A 104 9.67 1.15 -10.57
CA MET A 104 10.61 2.28 -10.45
C MET A 104 12.05 1.85 -10.70
N LEU A 105 12.40 0.64 -10.25
CA LEU A 105 13.71 0.05 -10.44
C LEU A 105 13.56 -1.45 -10.61
N GLU A 106 14.29 -2.00 -11.57
CA GLU A 106 14.40 -3.42 -11.80
C GLU A 106 15.88 -3.78 -12.00
N SER A 107 16.32 -4.87 -11.37
CA SER A 107 17.70 -5.32 -11.42
C SER A 107 17.78 -6.84 -11.51
N LYS A 108 18.62 -7.33 -12.42
CA LYS A 108 18.79 -8.76 -12.72
C LYS A 108 20.08 -9.29 -12.11
N GLY A 109 19.98 -10.40 -11.41
CA GLY A 109 21.11 -11.10 -10.80
C GLY A 109 21.13 -12.55 -11.23
N ASN A 110 22.33 -13.12 -11.38
CA ASN A 110 22.46 -14.54 -11.71
C ASN A 110 23.66 -15.17 -10.98
N SER A 111 23.53 -16.43 -10.59
CA SER A 111 24.61 -17.21 -10.03
C SER A 111 24.89 -18.45 -10.86
N SER A 112 26.17 -18.83 -10.88
CA SER A 112 26.63 -20.12 -11.40
C SER A 112 26.64 -21.22 -10.34
N ILE A 113 26.43 -20.87 -9.07
CA ILE A 113 26.32 -21.82 -7.97
C ILE A 113 25.01 -22.59 -8.13
N LYS A 114 25.10 -23.92 -8.16
CA LYS A 114 23.94 -24.80 -8.38
C LYS A 114 23.06 -24.97 -7.15
N ASP A 115 23.63 -24.88 -5.95
CA ASP A 115 22.83 -24.88 -4.73
C ASP A 115 21.88 -23.67 -4.72
N PHE A 116 20.59 -23.92 -4.44
CA PHE A 116 19.57 -22.86 -4.51
C PHE A 116 19.74 -21.82 -3.40
N ASN A 117 20.10 -22.23 -2.17
CA ASN A 117 20.24 -21.29 -1.08
C ASN A 117 21.41 -20.33 -1.33
N GLU A 118 22.57 -20.88 -1.69
CA GLU A 118 23.77 -20.08 -1.96
C GLU A 118 23.64 -19.31 -3.28
N GLY A 119 23.15 -19.97 -4.33
CA GLY A 119 23.01 -19.37 -5.65
C GLY A 119 22.01 -18.22 -5.69
N PHE A 120 20.88 -18.29 -4.97
CA PHE A 120 19.96 -17.15 -4.91
C PHE A 120 20.49 -16.01 -4.06
N LYS A 121 21.21 -16.27 -2.96
CA LYS A 121 21.87 -15.22 -2.18
C LYS A 121 22.95 -14.49 -2.99
N ASP A 122 23.77 -15.23 -3.73
CA ASP A 122 24.77 -14.67 -4.64
C ASP A 122 24.12 -13.83 -5.75
N ALA A 123 23.05 -14.33 -6.37
CA ALA A 123 22.29 -13.57 -7.37
C ALA A 123 21.68 -12.29 -6.77
N LEU A 124 21.15 -12.34 -5.54
CA LEU A 124 20.59 -11.18 -4.84
C LEU A 124 21.66 -10.12 -4.58
N GLN A 125 22.87 -10.52 -4.18
CA GLN A 125 23.98 -9.60 -3.96
C GLN A 125 24.32 -8.77 -5.21
N GLN A 126 24.27 -9.39 -6.39
CA GLN A 126 24.49 -8.68 -7.66
C GLN A 126 23.42 -7.61 -7.90
N THR A 127 22.15 -7.92 -7.63
CA THR A 127 21.06 -6.94 -7.81
C THR A 127 21.15 -5.77 -6.85
N LEU A 128 21.64 -5.99 -5.64
CA LEU A 128 21.75 -4.94 -4.60
C LEU A 128 22.80 -3.87 -4.94
N ALA A 129 23.69 -4.14 -5.90
CA ALA A 129 24.67 -3.15 -6.38
C ALA A 129 23.99 -1.97 -7.09
N SER A 130 22.84 -2.18 -7.75
CA SER A 130 22.09 -1.12 -8.43
C SER A 130 21.18 -0.31 -7.51
N VAL A 131 21.05 -0.72 -6.24
CA VAL A 131 20.23 -0.01 -5.25
C VAL A 131 21.08 1.07 -4.59
N SER A 132 20.74 2.33 -4.82
CA SER A 132 21.39 3.47 -4.17
C SER A 132 21.01 3.58 -2.69
N PHE A 133 21.81 4.32 -1.93
CA PHE A 133 21.46 4.70 -0.56
C PHE A 133 20.19 5.56 -0.53
N SER A 134 19.39 5.42 0.52
CA SER A 134 18.25 6.28 0.78
C SER A 134 18.75 7.72 1.04
N ASN A 135 18.18 8.66 0.30
CA ASN A 135 18.34 10.10 0.46
C ASN A 135 16.95 10.74 0.29
N PRO A 136 16.07 10.61 1.29
CA PRO A 136 14.70 11.05 1.17
C PRO A 136 14.68 12.57 0.99
N ILE A 137 14.17 13.00 -0.16
CA ILE A 137 13.83 14.40 -0.37
C ILE A 137 12.52 14.59 0.39
N ALA A 138 12.42 15.61 1.24
CA ALA A 138 11.14 15.95 1.85
C ALA A 138 10.11 16.09 0.73
N MET A 139 9.15 15.16 0.64
CA MET A 139 8.04 15.25 -0.30
C MET A 139 7.09 16.33 0.23
N THR A 140 7.53 17.59 0.12
CA THR A 140 6.62 18.72 0.15
C THR A 140 5.66 18.52 -1.01
N HIS A 141 4.39 18.35 -0.66
CA HIS A 141 3.27 18.38 -1.59
C HIS A 141 3.54 19.41 -2.70
N LEU A 142 3.59 18.96 -3.96
CA LEU A 142 3.15 19.79 -5.07
C LEU A 142 1.63 19.92 -4.94
N ALA A 143 1.20 20.74 -3.98
CA ALA A 143 -0.01 21.51 -4.17
C ALA A 143 0.39 22.62 -5.14
N GLU A 144 -0.16 22.58 -6.35
CA GLU A 144 -0.10 23.71 -7.28
C GLU A 144 -0.77 24.91 -6.60
N THR A 145 0.04 25.76 -5.99
CA THR A 145 -0.34 27.10 -5.54
C THR A 145 -0.46 27.99 -6.78
N ALA A 146 -1.68 28.09 -7.31
CA ALA A 146 -2.07 29.24 -8.10
C ALA A 146 -2.30 30.42 -7.14
N GLU A 147 -1.41 31.40 -7.19
CA GLU A 147 -1.49 32.65 -6.45
C GLU A 147 -2.81 33.40 -6.70
N LYS A 148 -3.40 33.94 -5.63
CA LYS A 148 -4.08 35.23 -5.70
C LYS A 148 -3.91 36.00 -4.39
N LYS A 149 -3.24 37.15 -4.50
CA LYS A 149 -3.06 38.15 -3.44
C LYS A 149 -4.41 38.79 -3.06
N THR A 150 -4.59 39.12 -1.77
CA THR A 150 -4.66 40.50 -1.23
C THR A 150 -5.53 40.63 0.05
N SER A 151 -4.92 41.28 1.05
CA SER A 151 -5.41 42.05 2.22
C SER A 151 -6.26 41.46 3.37
N ASP A 152 -5.61 41.50 4.54
CA ASP A 152 -5.97 42.18 5.80
C ASP A 152 -7.18 41.79 6.67
N ASN A 153 -6.80 41.38 7.89
CA ASN A 153 -7.31 41.73 9.23
C ASN A 153 -8.61 41.15 9.82
N ILE A 154 -8.40 40.35 10.88
CA ILE A 154 -8.90 40.50 12.27
C ILE A 154 -10.30 39.95 12.68
N LEU A 155 -10.22 38.99 13.62
CA LEU A 155 -11.06 38.61 14.78
C LEU A 155 -12.42 37.86 14.63
N GLU A 156 -12.42 36.73 15.37
CA GLU A 156 -13.47 36.15 16.26
C GLU A 156 -14.67 35.31 15.75
N LYS A 157 -14.68 34.07 16.29
CA LYS A 157 -15.70 33.03 16.59
C LYS A 157 -17.06 33.60 17.10
N PRO A 158 -18.24 32.88 17.15
CA PRO A 158 -18.52 31.42 17.09
C PRO A 158 -19.67 30.88 16.20
N ALA A 159 -19.60 29.56 15.97
CA ALA A 159 -20.66 28.53 15.89
C ALA A 159 -22.05 28.84 15.31
N ASN A 160 -22.45 28.10 14.27
CA ASN A 160 -23.61 27.18 14.33
C ASN A 160 -23.59 26.16 13.17
N ILE A 161 -24.19 25.01 13.46
CA ILE A 161 -24.42 23.82 12.63
C ILE A 161 -25.45 24.14 11.54
N GLU A 162 -25.17 23.76 10.28
CA GLU A 162 -26.13 23.04 9.42
C GLU A 162 -25.46 22.53 8.13
N THR A 163 -25.54 21.21 7.97
CA THR A 163 -25.84 20.45 6.76
C THR A 163 -25.44 21.07 5.41
N SER A 164 -24.38 20.54 4.80
CA SER A 164 -24.27 20.52 3.33
C SER A 164 -23.79 19.16 2.86
N SER A 165 -24.69 18.48 2.15
CA SER A 165 -24.43 17.29 1.37
C SER A 165 -23.23 17.52 0.45
N PHE A 166 -22.17 16.74 0.61
CA PHE A 166 -21.29 16.42 -0.51
C PHE A 166 -21.83 15.19 -1.21
N ASN A 167 -22.70 15.45 -2.18
CA ASN A 167 -22.93 14.55 -3.31
C ASN A 167 -21.62 14.42 -4.08
N ASN A 168 -20.80 13.45 -3.71
CA ASN A 168 -19.97 12.77 -4.68
C ASN A 168 -20.39 11.31 -4.67
N LYS A 169 -21.12 10.96 -5.72
CA LYS A 169 -21.56 9.61 -6.05
C LYS A 169 -20.30 8.77 -6.32
N VAL A 170 -19.70 8.24 -5.26
CA VAL A 170 -18.80 7.08 -5.35
C VAL A 170 -19.70 5.86 -5.36
N GLU A 171 -20.06 5.42 -6.56
CA GLU A 171 -20.76 4.14 -6.74
C GLU A 171 -19.94 3.03 -6.08
N GLY A 172 -20.48 2.41 -5.02
CA GLY A 172 -19.90 1.24 -4.37
C GLY A 172 -19.69 1.32 -2.85
N VAL A 173 -19.78 2.51 -2.23
CA VAL A 173 -19.61 2.64 -0.77
C VAL A 173 -20.86 2.17 -0.03
N GLN A 174 -20.86 0.91 0.40
CA GLN A 174 -21.94 0.34 1.20
C GLN A 174 -21.78 0.79 2.66
N LYS A 175 -22.84 1.39 3.22
CA LYS A 175 -22.85 1.87 4.60
C LYS A 175 -23.50 0.84 5.53
N PHE A 176 -23.01 0.78 6.75
CA PHE A 176 -23.41 -0.19 7.75
C PHE A 176 -23.52 0.48 9.12
N SER A 177 -24.42 0.03 9.98
CA SER A 177 -24.61 0.60 11.32
C SER A 177 -25.15 -0.41 12.32
N ASN A 178 -24.70 -0.35 13.56
CA ASN A 178 -25.27 -1.10 14.69
C ASN A 178 -26.11 -0.17 15.62
N GLY A 179 -26.42 1.05 15.17
CA GLY A 179 -27.12 2.07 15.96
C GLY A 179 -26.22 2.88 16.91
N LYS A 180 -25.02 2.39 17.23
CA LYS A 180 -24.02 3.13 18.04
C LYS A 180 -22.91 3.72 17.18
N ILE A 181 -22.50 2.99 16.14
CA ILE A 181 -21.44 3.38 15.23
C ILE A 181 -21.90 3.20 13.78
N ASP A 182 -21.49 4.14 12.95
CA ASP A 182 -21.69 4.12 11.51
C ASP A 182 -20.38 3.80 10.82
N LEU A 183 -20.42 2.80 9.95
CA LEU A 183 -19.28 2.24 9.25
C LEU A 183 -19.48 2.29 7.74
N GLN A 184 -18.38 2.47 7.02
CA GLN A 184 -18.34 2.36 5.56
C GLN A 184 -17.53 1.13 5.16
N LYS A 185 -18.06 0.34 4.23
CA LYS A 185 -17.32 -0.75 3.61
C LYS A 185 -16.47 -0.22 2.48
N ILE A 186 -15.17 -0.47 2.55
CA ILE A 186 -14.21 -0.19 1.49
C ILE A 186 -13.63 -1.52 1.02
N GLN A 187 -13.79 -1.81 -0.27
CA GLN A 187 -13.17 -2.99 -0.89
C GLN A 187 -11.68 -2.70 -1.12
N ILE A 188 -10.80 -3.59 -0.64
CA ILE A 188 -9.35 -3.47 -0.86
C ILE A 188 -8.95 -4.26 -2.10
N ASP A 189 -9.43 -5.50 -2.22
CA ASP A 189 -9.25 -6.38 -3.37
C ASP A 189 -10.39 -7.41 -3.44
N ASN A 190 -10.33 -8.38 -4.35
CA ASN A 190 -11.40 -9.39 -4.52
C ASN A 190 -11.63 -10.30 -3.30
N HIS A 191 -10.67 -10.41 -2.40
CA HIS A 191 -10.70 -11.29 -1.23
C HIS A 191 -10.69 -10.54 0.10
N GLN A 192 -10.47 -9.22 0.10
CA GLN A 192 -10.34 -8.42 1.30
C GLN A 192 -11.12 -7.11 1.22
N PHE A 193 -11.81 -6.78 2.32
CA PHE A 193 -12.44 -5.47 2.52
C PHE A 193 -12.26 -5.02 3.97
N ILE A 194 -12.49 -3.74 4.22
CA ILE A 194 -12.44 -3.14 5.55
C ILE A 194 -13.75 -2.43 5.86
N LEU A 195 -14.07 -2.37 7.16
CA LEU A 195 -15.05 -1.43 7.70
C LEU A 195 -14.28 -0.28 8.36
N VAL A 196 -14.53 0.94 7.94
CA VAL A 196 -13.97 2.17 8.51
C VAL A 196 -15.07 2.98 9.18
N ASP A 197 -14.72 3.80 10.17
CA ASP A 197 -15.67 4.77 10.71
C ASP A 197 -16.20 5.74 9.63
N ALA A 198 -17.38 6.32 9.86
CA ALA A 198 -18.00 7.24 8.91
C ALA A 198 -17.16 8.50 8.60
N ASN A 199 -16.17 8.82 9.45
CA ASN A 199 -15.25 9.95 9.27
C ASN A 199 -13.96 9.55 8.54
N GLY A 200 -13.78 8.26 8.23
CA GLY A 200 -12.64 7.71 7.49
C GLY A 200 -11.32 7.62 8.26
N SER A 201 -11.31 7.90 9.58
CA SER A 201 -10.06 8.10 10.33
C SER A 201 -9.44 6.81 10.87
N SER A 202 -10.25 5.77 11.12
CA SER A 202 -9.76 4.52 11.70
C SER A 202 -10.49 3.27 11.15
N PRO A 203 -9.76 2.20 10.76
CA PRO A 203 -10.38 0.93 10.43
C PRO A 203 -10.95 0.28 11.70
N PHE A 204 -12.25 -0.02 11.67
CA PHE A 204 -12.94 -0.74 12.73
C PHE A 204 -12.58 -2.24 12.71
N ALA A 205 -12.62 -2.84 11.51
CA ALA A 205 -12.32 -4.25 11.31
C ALA A 205 -11.89 -4.55 9.86
N THR A 206 -11.00 -5.53 9.71
CA THR A 206 -10.53 -6.03 8.40
C THR A 206 -11.08 -7.42 8.14
N PHE A 207 -11.64 -7.65 6.97
CA PHE A 207 -12.29 -8.90 6.58
C PHE A 207 -11.52 -9.56 5.45
N LYS A 208 -11.05 -10.80 5.67
CA LYS A 208 -10.38 -11.63 4.66
C LYS A 208 -11.22 -12.85 4.37
N SER A 209 -11.48 -13.11 3.09
CA SER A 209 -12.31 -14.22 2.63
C SER A 209 -11.77 -15.57 3.12
N THR A 210 -12.68 -16.46 3.50
CA THR A 210 -12.35 -17.86 3.80
C THR A 210 -12.69 -18.75 2.60
N THR A 211 -12.50 -20.06 2.76
CA THR A 211 -12.96 -21.05 1.77
C THR A 211 -14.49 -21.21 1.74
N LYS A 212 -15.19 -20.75 2.78
CA LYS A 212 -16.65 -20.73 2.84
C LYS A 212 -17.14 -19.36 2.38
N ASN A 213 -18.03 -19.37 1.39
CA ASN A 213 -18.66 -18.15 0.87
C ASN A 213 -19.35 -17.39 2.01
N ASP A 214 -19.29 -16.06 1.93
CA ASP A 214 -19.87 -15.14 2.89
C ASP A 214 -19.36 -15.25 4.33
N VAL A 215 -18.25 -15.98 4.54
CA VAL A 215 -17.58 -16.10 5.83
C VAL A 215 -16.14 -15.58 5.71
N PHE A 216 -15.75 -14.77 6.68
CA PHE A 216 -14.50 -14.01 6.71
C PHE A 216 -13.74 -14.27 8.01
N ARG A 217 -12.41 -14.30 7.90
CA ARG A 217 -11.54 -14.04 9.05
C ARG A 217 -11.51 -12.55 9.28
N VAL A 218 -11.81 -12.13 10.49
CA VAL A 218 -11.91 -10.73 10.87
C VAL A 218 -10.77 -10.39 11.83
N LYS A 219 -10.00 -9.34 11.53
CA LYS A 219 -9.05 -8.73 12.46
C LYS A 219 -9.66 -7.42 12.96
N LEU A 220 -9.99 -7.36 14.24
CA LEU A 220 -10.55 -6.17 14.90
C LEU A 220 -9.45 -5.12 15.11
N ARG A 221 -9.86 -3.87 15.32
CA ARG A 221 -8.93 -2.75 15.59
C ARG A 221 -7.98 -2.99 16.78
N ASN A 222 -8.43 -3.73 17.79
CA ASN A 222 -7.62 -4.07 18.97
C ASN A 222 -6.60 -5.20 18.71
N GLY A 223 -6.58 -5.76 17.49
CA GLY A 223 -5.67 -6.84 17.09
C GLY A 223 -6.28 -8.24 17.18
N ASP A 224 -7.41 -8.40 17.86
CA ASP A 224 -8.05 -9.70 18.02
C ASP A 224 -8.51 -10.27 16.67
N VAL A 225 -8.34 -11.58 16.52
CA VAL A 225 -8.76 -12.31 15.33
C VAL A 225 -10.01 -13.12 15.66
N THR A 226 -11.04 -12.95 14.85
CA THR A 226 -12.36 -13.56 15.05
C THR A 226 -13.01 -13.90 13.71
N LEU A 227 -14.27 -14.33 13.73
CA LEU A 227 -15.08 -14.62 12.56
C LEU A 227 -16.05 -13.48 12.27
N GLY A 228 -16.34 -13.26 11.00
CA GLY A 228 -17.48 -12.46 10.57
C GLY A 228 -18.12 -13.05 9.33
N TYR A 229 -19.38 -12.75 9.09
CA TYR A 229 -20.13 -13.30 7.98
C TYR A 229 -21.24 -12.37 7.53
N TYR A 230 -21.71 -12.57 6.29
CA TYR A 230 -22.95 -11.94 5.84
C TYR A 230 -24.16 -12.76 6.27
N GLU A 231 -25.20 -12.07 6.74
CA GLU A 231 -26.52 -12.67 6.99
C GLU A 231 -27.57 -11.65 6.54
N ASN A 232 -28.41 -12.03 5.58
CA ASN A 232 -29.45 -11.16 5.01
C ASN A 232 -28.94 -9.79 4.51
N GLY A 233 -27.71 -9.74 4.00
CA GLY A 233 -27.07 -8.50 3.52
C GLY A 233 -26.45 -7.63 4.62
N ASN A 234 -26.56 -8.03 5.88
CA ASN A 234 -25.92 -7.39 7.03
C ASN A 234 -24.56 -8.03 7.32
N ILE A 235 -23.68 -7.29 7.99
CA ILE A 235 -22.38 -7.82 8.45
C ILE A 235 -22.51 -8.20 9.93
N ILE A 236 -22.17 -9.44 10.24
CA ILE A 236 -22.11 -9.95 11.61
C ILE A 236 -20.65 -10.19 11.96
N ILE A 237 -20.23 -9.75 13.14
CA ILE A 237 -18.90 -10.00 13.67
C ILE A 237 -19.04 -10.67 15.04
N GLU A 238 -18.30 -11.75 15.26
CA GLU A 238 -18.18 -12.37 16.57
C GLU A 238 -17.15 -11.57 17.38
N ILE A 239 -17.57 -10.86 18.42
CA ILE A 239 -16.68 -10.11 19.29
C ILE A 239 -16.30 -11.01 20.46
N PRO A 240 -14.98 -11.27 20.69
CA PRO A 240 -14.54 -12.06 21.81
C PRO A 240 -14.88 -11.36 23.14
N GLY A 241 -15.47 -12.12 24.07
CA GLY A 241 -15.75 -11.72 25.44
C GLY A 241 -14.83 -12.46 26.43
N SER A 242 -15.16 -12.40 27.71
CA SER A 242 -14.44 -13.14 28.74
C SER A 242 -14.69 -14.66 28.63
N ASN A 243 -13.68 -15.46 29.00
CA ASN A 243 -13.79 -16.92 29.12
C ASN A 243 -14.17 -17.66 27.82
N ASP A 244 -13.52 -17.34 26.70
CA ASP A 244 -13.74 -17.97 25.38
C ASP A 244 -15.19 -17.88 24.85
N GLN A 245 -15.99 -16.93 25.35
CA GLN A 245 -17.32 -16.65 24.84
C GLN A 245 -17.27 -15.60 23.73
N TYR A 246 -18.19 -15.68 22.76
CA TYR A 246 -18.30 -14.72 21.66
C TYR A 246 -19.70 -14.10 21.64
N ASN A 247 -19.75 -12.78 21.49
CA ASN A 247 -20.99 -12.02 21.32
C ASN A 247 -21.14 -11.61 19.86
N LYS A 248 -22.37 -11.63 19.34
CA LYS A 248 -22.63 -11.16 17.97
C LYS A 248 -22.85 -9.65 17.97
N GLU A 249 -22.07 -8.94 17.18
CA GLU A 249 -22.39 -7.58 16.75
C GLU A 249 -22.94 -7.58 15.33
N ILE A 250 -24.10 -6.95 15.15
CA ILE A 250 -24.84 -6.91 13.90
C ILE A 250 -24.79 -5.50 13.35
N PHE A 251 -24.23 -5.37 12.15
CA PHE A 251 -24.19 -4.14 11.39
C PHE A 251 -25.18 -4.21 10.24
N LEU A 252 -26.27 -3.48 10.40
CA LEU A 252 -27.34 -3.39 9.42
C LEU A 252 -26.88 -2.56 8.23
N LYS A 253 -27.13 -3.06 7.02
CA LYS A 253 -26.87 -2.30 5.81
C LYS A 253 -27.82 -1.09 5.75
N LYS A 254 -27.25 0.10 5.58
CA LYS A 254 -27.98 1.37 5.40
C LYS A 254 -28.13 1.70 3.92
#